data_AF-A0AAV6L3W3-F1
#
_entry.id   AF-A0AAV6L3W3-F1
#
_cell.length_a   1.000
_cell.length_b   1.000
_cell.length_c   1.000
_cell.angle_alpha   90.00
_cell.angle_beta   90.00
_cell.angle_gamma   90.00
#
_symmetry.space_group_name_H-M   'P 1'
#
loop_
_entity.id
_entity.type
_entity.pdbx_description
1 polymer ?
#
loop_
_entity_poly.entity_id
_entity_poly.type
_entity_poly.pdbx_seq_one_letter_code
_entity_poly.pdbx_strand_id
1 'polypeptide(L)'
;MSAWQPYVDDHLMCEIEGHYLSSAAIIGHDGSVWSQSPTFPQGPGGVTVKKTNMALIIGMYDEPMTPGQCNMIVERLGDYLIEQSY
;
A
#
# COMPACT_ATOMS: atom_id res chain seq x y z
N MET A 1 14.59 13.47 -3.18
CA MET A 1 13.15 13.61 -3.50
C MET A 1 12.84 12.56 -4.54
N SER A 2 11.88 11.67 -4.31
CA SER A 2 11.60 10.59 -5.27
C SER A 2 10.97 11.17 -6.54
N ALA A 3 11.19 10.54 -7.70
CA ALA A 3 10.57 10.98 -8.95
C ALA A 3 9.03 10.90 -8.93
N TRP A 4 8.47 10.21 -7.94
CA TRP A 4 7.04 9.96 -7.77
C TRP A 4 6.37 10.91 -6.78
N GLN A 5 7.14 11.65 -5.97
CA GLN A 5 6.61 12.54 -4.95
C GLN A 5 5.63 13.61 -5.49
N PRO A 6 5.87 14.28 -6.64
CA PRO A 6 4.92 15.24 -7.19
C PRO A 6 3.54 14.63 -7.52
N TYR A 7 3.48 13.34 -7.82
CA TYR A 7 2.18 12.67 -8.04
C TYR A 7 1.42 12.49 -6.74
N VAL A 8 2.11 12.22 -5.64
CA VAL A 8 1.46 12.18 -4.33
C VAL A 8 1.00 13.56 -3.92
N ASP A 9 1.89 14.56 -4.00
CA ASP A 9 1.62 15.90 -3.46
C ASP A 9 0.57 16.62 -4.31
N ASP A 10 0.72 16.64 -5.64
CA ASP A 10 -0.11 17.47 -6.52
C ASP A 10 -1.37 16.76 -7.02
N HIS A 11 -1.41 15.42 -7.01
CA HIS A 11 -2.52 14.65 -7.60
C HIS A 11 -3.31 13.83 -6.57
N LEU A 12 -2.65 13.16 -5.62
CA LEU A 12 -3.35 12.35 -4.61
C LEU A 12 -3.78 13.18 -3.40
N MET A 13 -2.92 14.08 -2.92
CA MET A 13 -3.17 14.92 -1.75
C MET A 13 -3.76 16.29 -2.11
N CYS A 14 -4.35 16.42 -3.30
CA CYS A 14 -5.00 17.66 -3.73
C CYS A 14 -6.33 17.90 -3.01
N GLU A 15 -6.77 19.15 -3.00
CA GLU A 15 -8.09 19.51 -2.47
C GLU A 15 -9.18 19.22 -3.50
N ILE A 16 -10.27 18.58 -3.06
CA ILE A 16 -11.48 18.40 -3.84
C ILE A 16 -12.66 18.86 -2.99
N GLU A 17 -13.30 19.96 -3.38
CA GLU A 17 -14.49 20.50 -2.71
C GLU A 17 -14.29 20.77 -1.20
N GLY A 18 -13.11 21.26 -0.80
CA GLY A 18 -12.78 21.48 0.62
C GLY A 18 -12.35 20.22 1.38
N HIS A 19 -12.17 19.09 0.69
CA HIS A 19 -11.75 17.82 1.28
C HIS A 19 -10.39 17.35 0.75
N TYR A 20 -9.70 16.57 1.58
CA TYR A 20 -8.40 15.97 1.26
C TYR A 20 -8.42 14.48 1.64
N LEU A 21 -7.61 13.68 0.95
CA LEU A 21 -7.30 12.35 1.46
C LEU A 21 -6.59 12.47 2.82
N SER A 22 -6.92 11.59 3.77
CA SER A 22 -6.24 11.53 5.06
C SER A 22 -4.76 11.15 4.92
N SER A 23 -4.46 10.25 3.97
CA SER A 23 -3.10 9.83 3.61
C SER A 23 -3.09 9.16 2.23
N ALA A 24 -1.93 9.12 1.57
CA ALA A 24 -1.75 8.47 0.27
C ALA A 24 -0.32 7.96 0.07
N ALA A 25 -0.15 6.92 -0.73
CA ALA A 25 1.16 6.42 -1.17
C ALA A 25 1.08 5.80 -2.57
N ILE A 26 2.22 5.77 -3.27
CA ILE A 26 2.44 4.99 -4.48
C ILE A 26 3.33 3.82 -4.11
N ILE A 27 2.82 2.61 -4.31
CA ILE A 27 3.47 1.36 -3.93
C ILE A 27 3.71 0.54 -5.20
N GLY A 28 4.95 0.11 -5.40
CA GLY A 28 5.32 -0.79 -6.49
C GLY A 28 4.67 -2.17 -6.30
N HIS A 29 4.51 -2.92 -7.40
CA HIS A 29 3.96 -4.28 -7.34
C HIS A 29 4.82 -5.26 -6.51
N ASP A 30 6.06 -4.89 -6.17
CA ASP A 30 6.98 -5.60 -5.29
C ASP A 30 6.78 -5.25 -3.80
N GLY A 31 5.84 -4.35 -3.48
CA GLY A 31 5.57 -3.86 -2.12
C GLY A 31 6.44 -2.67 -1.70
N SER A 32 7.38 -2.22 -2.55
CA SER A 32 8.24 -1.08 -2.24
C SER A 32 7.46 0.24 -2.28
N VAL A 33 7.61 1.10 -1.28
CA VAL A 33 7.02 2.45 -1.29
C VAL A 33 7.85 3.38 -2.16
N TRP A 34 7.26 3.91 -3.24
CA TRP A 34 7.92 4.83 -4.17
C TRP A 34 7.79 6.31 -3.75
N SER A 35 6.67 6.65 -3.13
CA SER A 35 6.38 7.97 -2.57
C SER A 35 5.17 7.89 -1.64
N GLN A 36 5.07 8.80 -0.68
CA GLN A 36 4.00 8.79 0.32
C GLN A 36 3.74 10.19 0.89
N SER A 37 2.53 10.41 1.39
CA SER A 37 2.19 11.63 2.12
C SER A 37 2.82 11.60 3.51
N PRO A 38 3.06 12.76 4.16
CA PRO A 38 3.60 12.79 5.53
C PRO A 38 2.72 12.08 6.56
N THR A 39 1.42 12.01 6.30
CA THR A 39 0.40 11.36 7.13
C THR A 39 0.20 9.87 6.82
N PHE A 40 0.79 9.37 5.73
CA PHE A 40 0.83 7.94 5.48
C PHE A 40 1.60 7.27 6.63
N PRO A 41 1.10 6.17 7.23
CA PRO A 41 1.67 5.59 8.44
C PRO A 41 3.20 5.53 8.41
N GLN A 42 3.83 6.40 9.23
CA GLN A 42 5.28 6.46 9.40
C GLN A 42 5.61 5.70 10.68
N GLY A 43 6.22 4.52 10.54
CA GLY A 43 6.59 3.67 11.66
C GLY A 43 7.32 2.41 11.19
N PRO A 44 7.78 1.55 12.10
CA PRO A 44 8.33 0.22 11.78
C PRO A 44 7.28 -0.73 11.17
N GLY A 45 6.01 -0.34 11.23
CA GLY A 45 4.94 -0.93 10.45
C GLY A 45 5.14 -0.80 8.94
N GLY A 46 4.23 -1.37 8.18
CA GLY A 46 4.32 -1.37 6.73
C GLY A 46 3.05 -1.90 6.08
N VAL A 47 3.10 -2.03 4.76
CA VAL A 47 1.97 -2.51 3.95
C VAL A 47 2.46 -3.53 2.94
N THR A 48 1.71 -4.60 2.78
CA THR A 48 1.89 -5.59 1.71
C THR A 48 0.69 -5.51 0.78
N VAL A 49 0.96 -5.42 -0.52
CA VAL A 49 -0.08 -5.45 -1.56
C VAL A 49 0.15 -6.66 -2.47
N LYS A 50 -0.82 -7.57 -2.54
CA LYS A 50 -0.79 -8.73 -3.43
C LYS A 50 -1.91 -8.60 -4.47
N LYS A 51 -1.53 -8.53 -5.74
CA LYS A 51 -2.46 -8.51 -6.87
C LYS A 51 -2.98 -9.92 -7.18
N THR A 52 -4.28 -10.06 -7.39
CA THR A 52 -4.96 -11.25 -7.94
C THR A 52 -5.51 -10.96 -9.34
N ASN A 53 -6.31 -11.84 -9.94
CA ASN A 53 -6.91 -11.57 -11.25
C ASN A 53 -7.99 -10.50 -11.19
N MET A 54 -8.74 -10.43 -10.08
CA MET A 54 -9.91 -9.56 -9.91
C MET A 54 -9.81 -8.60 -8.71
N ALA A 55 -8.80 -8.73 -7.85
CA ALA A 55 -8.68 -7.95 -6.63
C ALA A 55 -7.23 -7.55 -6.28
N LEU A 56 -7.12 -6.64 -5.31
CA LEU A 56 -5.88 -6.33 -4.59
C LEU A 56 -6.08 -6.68 -3.12
N ILE A 57 -5.22 -7.52 -2.57
CA ILE A 57 -5.18 -7.83 -1.15
C ILE A 57 -4.19 -6.88 -0.50
N ILE A 58 -4.64 -6.10 0.48
CA ILE A 58 -3.84 -5.10 1.18
C ILE A 58 -3.80 -5.48 2.66
N GLY A 59 -2.61 -5.76 3.17
CA GLY A 59 -2.37 -5.94 4.60
C GLY A 59 -1.52 -4.79 5.14
N MET A 60 -1.97 -4.16 6.21
CA MET A 60 -1.17 -3.19 6.97
C MET A 60 -0.77 -3.84 8.29
N TYR A 61 0.44 -3.56 8.76
CA TYR A 61 0.92 -4.08 10.04
C TYR A 61 1.68 -3.00 10.81
N ASP A 62 1.68 -3.14 12.12
CA ASP A 62 2.50 -2.37 13.06
C ASP A 62 3.31 -3.34 13.93
N GLU A 63 4.25 -2.82 14.71
CA GLU A 63 4.96 -3.62 15.71
C GLU A 63 3.99 -4.28 16.72
N PRO A 64 4.30 -5.50 17.21
CA PRO A 64 5.55 -6.26 17.01
C PRO A 64 5.54 -7.16 15.77
N MET A 65 4.57 -7.00 14.85
CA MET A 65 4.52 -7.81 13.63
C MET A 65 5.64 -7.40 12.69
N THR A 66 6.35 -8.40 12.16
CA THR A 66 7.43 -8.19 11.18
C THR A 66 6.88 -8.14 9.76
N PRO A 67 7.58 -7.49 8.81
CA PRO A 67 7.19 -7.48 7.40
C PRO A 67 6.96 -8.89 6.82
N GLY A 68 7.81 -9.86 7.18
CA GLY A 68 7.69 -11.24 6.72
C GLY A 68 6.42 -11.95 7.20
N GLN A 69 5.90 -11.60 8.39
CA GLN A 69 4.64 -12.13 8.90
C GLN A 69 3.44 -11.56 8.13
N CYS A 70 3.46 -10.26 7.82
CA CYS A 70 2.41 -9.65 7.00
C CYS A 70 2.40 -10.23 5.57
N ASN A 71 3.57 -10.30 4.93
CA ASN A 71 3.72 -10.91 3.60
C ASN A 71 3.15 -12.32 3.55
N MET A 72 3.50 -13.17 4.53
CA MET A 72 3.01 -14.54 4.59
C MET A 72 1.48 -14.62 4.59
N ILE A 73 0.79 -13.74 5.32
CA ILE A 73 -0.67 -13.77 5.42
C ILE A 73 -1.31 -13.26 4.12
N VAL A 74 -0.82 -12.11 3.63
CA VAL A 74 -1.37 -11.44 2.44
C VAL A 74 -1.12 -12.27 1.18
N GLU A 75 0.07 -12.81 1.02
CA GLU A 75 0.43 -13.60 -0.16
C GLU A 75 -0.29 -14.94 -0.18
N ARG A 76 -0.42 -15.65 0.95
CA ARG A 76 -1.18 -16.91 1.00
C ARG A 76 -2.62 -16.76 0.55
N LEU A 77 -3.30 -15.70 0.99
CA LEU A 77 -4.67 -15.43 0.55
C LEU A 77 -4.70 -15.06 -0.94
N GLY A 78 -3.76 -14.23 -1.40
CA GLY A 78 -3.71 -13.86 -2.81
C GLY A 78 -3.42 -15.04 -3.73
N ASP A 79 -2.50 -15.94 -3.35
CA ASP A 79 -2.20 -17.16 -4.11
C ASP A 79 -3.42 -18.08 -4.16
N TYR A 80 -4.12 -18.27 -3.05
CA TYR A 80 -5.38 -19.02 -3.02
C TYR A 80 -6.42 -18.43 -3.98
N LEU A 81 -6.61 -17.10 -3.98
CA LEU A 81 -7.56 -16.45 -4.88
C LEU A 81 -7.17 -16.61 -6.35
N ILE A 82 -5.88 -16.50 -6.67
CA ILE A 82 -5.36 -16.73 -8.03
C ILE A 82 -5.64 -18.18 -8.47
N GLU A 83 -5.41 -19.16 -7.61
CA GLU A 83 -5.71 -20.58 -7.90
C GLU A 83 -7.20 -20.81 -8.19
N GLN A 84 -8.07 -20.06 -7.52
CA GLN A 84 -9.52 -20.09 -7.75
C GLN A 84 -9.97 -19.20 -8.94
N SER A 85 -9.02 -18.62 -9.68
CA SER A 85 -9.28 -17.69 -10.81
C SER A 85 -10.01 -16.40 -10.43
N TYR A 86 -9.85 -15.94 -9.18
CA TYR A 86 -10.22 -14.61 -8.70
C TYR A 86 -9.01 -13.66 -8.67
#